data_AF-A0A2D4K9R5-F1
#
_entry.id   AF-A0A2D4K9R5-F1
#
_cell.length_a   1.000
_cell.length_b   1.000
_cell.length_c   1.000
_cell.angle_alpha   90.00
_cell.angle_beta   90.00
_cell.angle_gamma   90.00
#
_symmetry.space_group_name_H-M   'P 1'
#
loop_
_entity.id
_entity.type
_entity.pdbx_description
1 polymer ?
#
loop_
_entity_poly.entity_id
_entity_poly.type
_entity_poly.pdbx_seq_one_letter_code
_entity_poly.pdbx_strand_id
1 'polypeptide(L)'
;SYRKSLRLSSDQIEKLKLRDGPNDVVFSITTQYQGTCRCAGTIYLWNWNDKIIISDIDGTITKSDALGQILPQLGKDWTHQGIAKLYHSINENGYKFLYCSARAIGMADMTRGYLHWVNDKGTILPKGPLM
;
A
#
# COMPACT_ATOMS: atom_id res chain seq x y z
N SER A 1 7.40 -34.21 -3.64
CA SER A 1 6.81 -33.62 -4.86
C SER A 1 6.91 -32.10 -4.75
N TYR A 2 7.41 -31.41 -5.78
CA TYR A 2 7.50 -29.95 -5.81
C TYR A 2 6.13 -29.33 -6.13
N ARG A 3 5.74 -28.28 -5.38
CA ARG A 3 4.47 -27.58 -5.58
C ARG A 3 4.72 -26.07 -5.69
N LYS A 4 4.20 -25.45 -6.76
CA LYS A 4 4.17 -24.00 -6.90
C LYS A 4 3.14 -23.41 -5.92
N SER A 5 3.53 -22.37 -5.18
CA SER A 5 2.68 -21.69 -4.20
C SER A 5 2.97 -20.19 -4.20
N LEU A 6 1.94 -19.37 -4.04
CA LEU A 6 2.05 -17.93 -3.77
C LEU A 6 2.07 -17.62 -2.27
N ARG A 7 1.87 -18.63 -1.41
CA ARG A 7 1.92 -18.53 0.05
C ARG A 7 3.13 -19.28 0.58
N LEU A 8 3.87 -18.62 1.47
CA LEU A 8 4.96 -19.21 2.23
C LEU A 8 4.41 -19.97 3.45
N SER A 9 5.10 -21.02 3.90
CA SER A 9 4.82 -21.67 5.19
C SER A 9 5.28 -20.79 6.36
N SER A 10 4.78 -21.05 7.57
CA SER A 10 5.21 -20.34 8.78
C SER A 10 6.73 -20.34 8.96
N ASP A 11 7.38 -21.51 8.81
CA ASP A 11 8.85 -21.63 8.90
C ASP A 11 9.60 -20.82 7.83
N GLN A 12 9.00 -20.64 6.65
CA GLN A 12 9.56 -19.80 5.59
C GLN A 12 9.41 -18.31 5.91
N ILE A 13 8.27 -17.91 6.48
CA ILE A 13 8.01 -16.53 6.91
C ILE A 13 8.94 -16.14 8.07
N GLU A 14 9.15 -17.02 9.05
CA GLU A 14 10.03 -16.76 10.20
C GLU A 14 11.48 -16.47 9.75
N LYS A 15 11.97 -17.18 8.72
CA LYS A 15 13.30 -16.96 8.13
C LYS A 15 13.47 -15.58 7.50
N LEU A 16 12.39 -14.89 7.14
CA LEU A 16 12.44 -13.52 6.63
C LEU A 16 12.81 -12.52 7.72
N LYS A 17 12.72 -12.88 9.02
CA LYS A 17 13.05 -12.03 10.17
C LYS A 17 12.38 -10.66 10.10
N LEU A 18 11.10 -10.65 9.72
CA LEU A 18 10.28 -9.45 9.62
C LEU A 18 10.14 -8.77 10.99
N ARG A 19 10.08 -7.44 10.98
CA ARG A 19 9.78 -6.62 12.15
C ARG A 19 8.32 -6.18 12.10
N ASP A 20 7.74 -5.88 13.26
CA ASP A 20 6.37 -5.35 13.33
C ASP A 20 6.22 -4.09 12.47
N GLY A 21 5.16 -4.05 11.65
CA GLY A 21 4.90 -2.97 10.70
C GLY A 21 5.51 -3.21 9.30
N PRO A 22 5.84 -2.14 8.56
CA PRO A 22 6.35 -2.24 7.19
C PRO A 22 7.80 -2.74 7.14
N ASN A 23 8.08 -3.63 6.21
CA ASN A 23 9.41 -4.16 5.90
C ASN A 23 9.68 -4.01 4.40
N ASP A 24 10.70 -3.23 4.04
CA ASP A 24 11.10 -3.07 2.64
C ASP A 24 11.81 -4.34 2.15
N VAL A 25 11.41 -4.82 0.97
CA VAL A 25 11.94 -6.04 0.37
C VAL A 25 12.28 -5.82 -1.10
N VAL A 26 13.25 -6.58 -1.60
CA VAL A 26 13.64 -6.56 -3.01
C VAL A 26 13.73 -7.98 -3.54
N PHE A 27 12.91 -8.28 -4.54
CA PHE A 27 13.02 -9.50 -5.33
C PHE A 27 14.02 -9.26 -6.44
N SER A 28 15.02 -10.14 -6.57
CA SER A 28 16.04 -10.07 -7.63
C SER A 28 16.01 -11.34 -8.47
N ILE A 29 15.93 -11.18 -9.79
CA ILE A 29 15.96 -12.29 -10.76
C ILE A 29 17.14 -12.03 -11.69
N THR A 30 18.05 -13.00 -11.79
CA THR A 30 19.18 -12.94 -12.72
C THR A 30 18.98 -13.97 -13.82
N THR A 31 18.92 -13.51 -15.07
CA THR A 31 18.87 -14.37 -16.25
C THR A 31 20.09 -14.14 -17.12
N GLN A 32 20.46 -15.14 -17.92
CA GLN A 32 21.63 -15.05 -18.79
C GLN A 32 21.49 -13.97 -19.87
N TYR A 33 20.27 -13.70 -20.34
CA TYR A 33 20.01 -12.78 -21.46
C TYR A 33 19.68 -11.35 -21.02
N GLN A 34 19.01 -11.17 -19.88
CA GLN A 34 18.56 -9.84 -19.42
C GLN A 34 19.39 -9.31 -18.24
N GLY A 35 20.37 -10.07 -17.75
CA GLY A 35 21.12 -9.72 -16.55
C GLY A 35 20.24 -9.80 -15.30
N THR A 36 20.48 -8.90 -14.33
CA THR A 36 19.74 -8.87 -13.06
C THR A 36 18.63 -7.81 -13.08
N CYS A 37 17.38 -8.25 -12.95
CA CYS A 37 16.23 -7.38 -12.72
C CYS A 37 15.85 -7.39 -11.24
N ARG A 38 15.39 -6.25 -10.73
CA ARG A 38 14.95 -6.10 -9.34
C ARG A 38 13.55 -5.51 -9.27
N CYS A 39 12.75 -5.98 -8.33
CA CYS A 39 11.43 -5.43 -8.01
C CYS A 39 11.39 -5.16 -6.50
N ALA A 40 11.16 -3.91 -6.13
CA ALA A 40 11.01 -3.51 -4.74
C ALA A 40 9.53 -3.59 -4.31
N GLY A 41 9.31 -3.87 -3.03
CA GLY A 41 7.98 -3.88 -2.43
C GLY A 41 8.05 -3.77 -0.91
N THR A 42 6.91 -3.84 -0.26
CA THR A 42 6.81 -3.77 1.21
C THR A 42 5.97 -4.94 1.72
N ILE A 43 6.49 -5.65 2.72
CA ILE A 43 5.76 -6.67 3.48
C ILE A 43 5.34 -6.07 4.82
N TYR A 44 4.07 -6.20 5.18
CA TYR A 44 3.56 -5.76 6.47
C TYR A 44 3.41 -6.95 7.41
N LEU A 45 4.04 -6.87 8.59
CA LEU A 45 3.83 -7.82 9.68
C LEU A 45 2.92 -7.17 10.73
N TRP A 46 1.75 -7.77 10.94
CA TRP A 46 0.76 -7.34 11.93
C TRP A 46 0.47 -8.46 12.92
N ASN A 47 0.18 -8.08 14.16
CA ASN A 47 -0.27 -8.97 15.21
C ASN A 47 -1.70 -9.42 14.95
N TRP A 48 -2.04 -10.64 15.39
CA TRP A 48 -3.36 -11.24 15.22
C TRP A 48 -4.50 -10.42 15.86
N ASN A 49 -4.19 -9.56 16.84
CA ASN A 49 -5.14 -8.72 17.56
C ASN A 49 -5.17 -7.26 17.07
N ASP A 50 -4.36 -6.89 16.09
CA ASP A 50 -4.38 -5.55 15.49
C ASP A 50 -5.76 -5.25 14.89
N LYS A 51 -6.23 -4.01 15.06
CA LYS A 51 -7.52 -3.57 14.52
C LYS A 51 -7.30 -2.90 13.17
N ILE A 52 -7.91 -3.45 12.13
CA ILE A 52 -7.70 -3.01 10.74
C ILE A 52 -8.92 -2.22 10.28
N ILE A 53 -8.67 -1.06 9.66
CA ILE A 53 -9.64 -0.28 8.91
C ILE A 53 -9.34 -0.47 7.43
N ILE A 54 -10.36 -0.87 6.67
CA ILE A 54 -10.26 -1.03 5.22
C ILE A 54 -10.85 0.23 4.57
N SER A 55 -10.10 0.82 3.64
CA SER A 55 -10.54 1.96 2.86
C SER A 55 -10.41 1.67 1.37
N ASP A 56 -11.49 1.87 0.63
CA ASP A 56 -11.38 2.06 -0.82
C ASP A 56 -10.65 3.38 -1.12
N ILE A 57 -10.12 3.52 -2.33
CA ILE A 57 -9.42 4.71 -2.80
C ILE A 57 -10.32 5.56 -3.71
N ASP A 58 -10.88 4.93 -4.74
CA ASP A 58 -11.64 5.63 -5.76
C ASP A 58 -13.04 5.99 -5.21
N GLY A 59 -13.44 7.26 -5.33
CA GLY A 59 -14.72 7.74 -4.81
C GLY A 59 -14.82 7.81 -3.28
N THR A 60 -13.86 7.26 -2.55
CA THR A 60 -13.76 7.34 -1.08
C THR A 60 -12.69 8.33 -0.64
N ILE A 61 -11.44 8.13 -1.08
CA ILE A 61 -10.34 9.06 -0.83
C ILE A 61 -10.34 10.14 -1.90
N THR A 62 -10.44 9.74 -3.16
CA THR A 62 -10.64 10.65 -4.29
C THR A 62 -12.11 11.08 -4.36
N LYS A 63 -12.37 12.31 -4.82
CA LYS A 63 -13.73 12.84 -5.00
C LYS A 63 -14.54 12.15 -6.11
N SER A 64 -13.93 11.30 -6.96
CA SER A 64 -14.63 10.64 -8.07
C SER A 64 -13.82 9.52 -8.72
N ASP A 65 -14.53 8.49 -9.17
CA ASP A 65 -13.99 7.25 -9.77
C ASP A 65 -13.29 7.47 -11.11
N ALA A 66 -13.83 8.34 -11.98
CA ALA A 66 -13.32 8.55 -13.34
C ALA A 66 -12.08 9.46 -13.38
N LEU A 67 -12.03 10.48 -12.52
CA LEU A 67 -10.91 11.43 -12.47
C LEU A 67 -9.73 10.84 -11.68
N GLY A 68 -9.95 10.00 -10.67
CA GLY A 68 -8.88 9.37 -9.88
C GLY A 68 -7.87 8.58 -10.73
N GLN A 69 -8.30 7.99 -11.85
CA GLN A 69 -7.44 7.21 -12.76
C GLN A 69 -6.56 8.08 -13.68
N ILE A 70 -6.90 9.37 -13.89
CA ILE A 70 -6.24 10.25 -14.89
C ILE A 70 -5.31 11.29 -14.22
N LEU A 71 -5.33 11.43 -12.90
CA LEU A 71 -4.92 12.66 -12.21
C LEU A 71 -3.61 12.71 -11.38
N PRO A 72 -2.54 11.94 -11.64
CA PRO A 72 -1.24 12.31 -11.06
C PRO A 72 -0.68 13.64 -11.60
N GLN A 73 -1.23 14.19 -12.69
CA GLN A 73 -0.61 15.30 -13.44
C GLN A 73 -1.16 16.70 -13.17
N LEU A 74 -2.23 16.87 -12.38
CA LEU A 74 -2.85 18.18 -12.14
C LEU A 74 -2.96 18.46 -10.64
N GLY A 75 -2.02 19.26 -10.12
CA GLY A 75 -1.81 19.61 -8.72
C GLY A 75 -2.94 20.41 -8.06
N LYS A 76 -4.15 19.84 -8.00
CA LYS A 76 -5.29 20.34 -7.24
C LYS A 76 -5.70 19.27 -6.23
N ASP A 77 -6.13 19.66 -5.03
CA ASP A 77 -6.55 18.71 -3.99
C ASP A 77 -7.89 18.02 -4.36
N TRP A 78 -7.77 16.86 -5.01
CA TRP A 78 -8.90 16.01 -5.42
C TRP A 78 -9.36 15.05 -4.32
N THR A 79 -8.89 15.22 -3.09
CA THR A 79 -9.29 14.44 -1.92
C THR A 79 -10.50 15.07 -1.21
N HIS A 80 -11.32 14.24 -0.58
CA HIS A 80 -12.38 14.73 0.32
C HIS A 80 -11.76 15.53 1.48
N GLN A 81 -12.29 16.72 1.76
CA GLN A 81 -11.76 17.57 2.82
C GLN A 81 -11.88 16.89 4.18
N GLY A 82 -10.80 16.94 4.98
CA GLY A 82 -10.79 16.37 6.33
C GLY A 82 -10.56 14.86 6.39
N ILE A 83 -10.47 14.15 5.26
CA ILE A 83 -10.25 12.69 5.27
C ILE A 83 -8.90 12.31 5.87
N ALA A 84 -7.85 13.07 5.57
CA ALA A 84 -6.53 12.79 6.12
C ALA A 84 -6.51 13.01 7.63
N LYS A 85 -7.19 14.05 8.13
CA LYS A 85 -7.35 14.29 9.57
C LYS A 85 -8.13 13.17 10.27
N LEU A 86 -9.22 12.70 9.66
CA LEU A 86 -9.99 11.57 10.15
C LEU A 86 -9.12 10.31 10.24
N TYR A 87 -8.41 9.97 9.16
CA TYR A 87 -7.61 8.74 9.10
C TYR A 87 -6.42 8.81 10.04
N HIS A 88 -5.77 9.97 10.14
CA HIS A 88 -4.72 10.22 11.11
C HIS A 88 -5.19 9.97 12.55
N SER A 89 -6.34 10.54 12.93
CA SER A 89 -6.90 10.39 14.28
C SER A 89 -7.25 8.93 14.59
N ILE A 90 -7.78 8.19 13.60
CA ILE A 90 -8.06 6.75 13.73
C ILE A 90 -6.76 5.96 13.92
N ASN A 91 -5.71 6.29 13.17
CA ASN A 91 -4.40 5.67 13.31
C ASN A 91 -3.73 5.96 14.66
N GLU A 92 -3.86 7.18 15.18
CA GLU A 92 -3.39 7.52 16.53
C GLU A 92 -4.10 6.72 17.64
N ASN A 93 -5.33 6.27 17.39
CA ASN A 93 -6.06 5.36 18.26
C ASN A 93 -5.62 3.88 18.13
N GLY A 94 -4.54 3.59 17.40
CA GLY A 94 -3.95 2.25 17.28
C GLY A 94 -4.55 1.38 16.18
N TYR A 95 -5.42 1.93 15.32
CA TYR A 95 -5.96 1.20 14.16
C TYR A 95 -4.98 1.26 12.99
N LYS A 96 -4.86 0.16 12.25
CA LYS A 96 -4.01 0.05 11.05
C LYS A 96 -4.85 0.18 9.80
N PHE A 97 -4.33 0.86 8.79
CA PHE A 97 -5.03 1.06 7.52
C PHE A 97 -4.63 0.00 6.50
N LEU A 98 -5.62 -0.55 5.79
CA LEU A 98 -5.47 -1.34 4.58
C LEU A 98 -6.24 -0.63 3.47
N TYR A 99 -5.57 -0.30 2.38
CA TYR A 99 -6.18 0.37 1.25
C TYR A 99 -6.52 -0.65 0.16
N CYS A 100 -7.70 -0.56 -0.44
CA CYS A 100 -8.13 -1.40 -1.54
C CYS A 100 -8.27 -0.56 -2.81
N SER A 101 -7.83 -1.10 -3.94
CA SER A 101 -7.96 -0.46 -5.25
C SER A 101 -8.40 -1.45 -6.31
N ALA A 102 -9.40 -1.07 -7.10
CA ALA A 102 -9.82 -1.81 -8.29
C ALA A 102 -9.07 -1.40 -9.56
N ARG A 103 -8.04 -0.54 -9.45
CA ARG A 103 -7.26 -0.06 -10.59
C ARG A 103 -6.38 -1.17 -11.19
N ALA A 104 -6.05 -1.04 -12.47
CA ALA A 104 -5.16 -1.99 -13.15
C ALA A 104 -3.80 -2.11 -12.47
N ILE A 105 -3.20 -3.31 -12.46
CA ILE A 105 -1.92 -3.58 -11.78
C ILE A 105 -0.76 -2.68 -12.26
N GLY A 106 -0.79 -2.26 -13.54
CA GLY A 106 0.19 -1.31 -14.09
C GLY A 106 0.14 0.09 -13.44
N MET A 107 -0.92 0.39 -12.68
CA MET A 107 -1.13 1.65 -11.96
C MET A 107 -0.78 1.54 -10.47
N ALA A 108 -0.28 0.39 -10.00
CA ALA A 108 -0.05 0.14 -8.58
C ALA A 108 1.00 1.09 -7.98
N ASP A 109 2.12 1.33 -8.68
CA ASP A 109 3.15 2.27 -8.23
C ASP A 109 2.62 3.70 -8.12
N MET A 110 1.85 4.12 -9.11
CA MET A 110 1.21 5.44 -9.15
C MET A 110 0.18 5.61 -8.02
N THR A 111 -0.60 4.57 -7.74
CA THR A 111 -1.62 4.57 -6.69
C THR A 111 -0.97 4.60 -5.29
N ARG A 112 0.11 3.83 -5.08
CA ARG A 112 0.93 3.93 -3.86
C ARG A 112 1.52 5.33 -3.71
N GLY A 113 2.09 5.87 -4.78
CA GLY A 113 2.63 7.24 -4.81
C GLY A 113 1.58 8.27 -4.41
N TYR A 114 0.38 8.19 -4.99
CA TYR A 114 -0.73 9.06 -4.64
C TYR A 114 -1.04 9.03 -3.14
N LEU A 115 -1.23 7.84 -2.54
CA LEU A 115 -1.50 7.72 -1.10
C LEU A 115 -0.40 8.33 -0.24
N HIS A 116 0.87 8.20 -0.65
CA HIS A 116 2.00 8.82 0.05
C HIS A 116 2.03 10.35 -0.07
N TRP A 117 1.54 10.91 -1.17
CA TRP A 117 1.56 12.34 -1.44
C TRP A 117 0.32 13.08 -0.94
N VAL A 118 -0.78 12.39 -0.61
CA VAL A 118 -1.96 13.04 -0.01
C VAL A 118 -1.57 13.72 1.29
N ASN A 119 -1.71 15.04 1.30
CA ASN A 119 -1.41 15.89 2.42
C ASN A 119 -2.50 16.98 2.54
N ASP A 120 -3.33 16.88 3.57
CA ASP A 120 -4.32 17.91 3.91
C ASP A 120 -3.76 18.80 5.00
N LYS A 121 -3.27 19.99 4.63
CA LYS A 121 -2.78 21.03 5.55
C LYS A 121 -1.73 20.53 6.56
N GLY A 122 -0.81 19.68 6.11
CA GLY A 122 0.25 19.08 6.93
C GLY A 122 -0.10 17.68 7.48
N THR A 123 -1.33 17.22 7.32
CA THR A 123 -1.76 15.89 7.75
C THR A 123 -1.70 14.90 6.58
N ILE A 124 -0.85 13.88 6.72
CA ILE A 124 -0.70 12.82 5.72
C ILE A 124 -1.58 11.61 6.04
N LEU A 125 -1.90 10.82 5.02
CA LEU A 125 -2.57 9.54 5.22
C LEU A 125 -1.67 8.55 6.00
N PRO A 126 -2.25 7.73 6.89
CA PRO A 126 -1.53 6.64 7.54
C PRO A 126 -0.94 5.66 6.52
N LYS A 127 0.27 5.15 6.79
CA LYS A 127 0.87 4.10 5.95
C LYS A 127 0.10 2.79 6.09
N GLY A 128 -0.04 2.06 4.99
CA GLY A 128 -0.71 0.78 4.96
C GLY A 128 -0.45 0.01 3.66
N PRO A 129 -0.70 -1.31 3.63
CA PRO A 129 -0.69 -2.08 2.40
C PRO A 129 -1.78 -1.60 1.42
N LEU A 130 -1.47 -1.73 0.14
CA LEU A 130 -2.41 -1.55 -0.98
C LEU A 130 -2.76 -2.93 -1.55
N MET A 131 -4.04 -3.28 -1.51
CA MET A 131 -4.61 -4.49 -2.12
C MET A 131 -5.32 -4.18 -3.43
#